data_AF-A0A6L7KLD3-F1
#
_entry.id   AF-A0A6L7KLD3-F1
#
_cell.length_a   1.000
_cell.length_b   1.000
_cell.length_c   1.000
_cell.angle_alpha   90.00
_cell.angle_beta   90.00
_cell.angle_gamma   90.00
#
_symmetry.space_group_name_H-M   'P 1'
#
loop_
_entity.id
_entity.type
_entity.pdbx_description
1 polymer ?
#
loop_
_entity_poly.entity_id
_entity_poly.type
_entity_poly.pdbx_seq_one_letter_code
_entity_poly.pdbx_strand_id
1 'polypeptide(L)'
;MRSFIDRMRWPDYLIVAMLIAFFGYVWFTIEGTLNYKWRWELIPGYIIGYHSGREAYFANILLQGLAATIRISIYASILALVLGTILGVARCSQNLTVRMLARTYLELLRNIPPVVVVFIFFFFLSQQLIDALDLARWSRNIARQEGIWLWELFFGDMRRFPSIISGVIVLALFESAFVGEIVRAGIQSIPKGQREAARSIGMSRLQELRYIVLPQAMKRVVPPLANQFISLIKDSSIISLISVQELTYKTVELVASSRMIFEAWITTAAFYFVVCFGLSRLFSRLERRREGQA
;
A
#
# COMPACT_ATOMS: atom_id res chain seq x y z
N MET A 1 13.80 -16.45 31.99
CA MET A 1 13.74 -15.98 30.59
C MET A 1 15.10 -16.26 29.97
N ARG A 2 15.31 -17.43 29.35
CA ARG A 2 16.61 -17.76 28.71
C ARG A 2 16.89 -16.74 27.62
N SER A 3 18.11 -16.20 27.59
CA SER A 3 18.48 -15.12 26.68
C SER A 3 18.35 -15.60 25.23
N PHE A 4 18.06 -14.70 24.29
CA PHE A 4 17.98 -15.02 22.86
C PHE A 4 19.24 -15.72 22.34
N ILE A 5 20.39 -15.42 22.95
CA ILE A 5 21.70 -15.99 22.66
C ILE A 5 21.76 -17.47 23.04
N ASP A 6 21.09 -17.89 24.12
CA ASP A 6 21.08 -19.29 24.59
C ASP A 6 20.29 -20.25 23.68
N ARG A 7 19.57 -19.72 22.67
CA ARG A 7 18.80 -20.51 21.70
C ARG A 7 19.48 -20.65 20.34
N MET A 8 20.60 -19.97 20.11
CA MET A 8 21.30 -20.02 18.83
C MET A 8 22.06 -21.33 18.67
N ARG A 9 21.87 -21.98 17.53
CA ARG A 9 22.64 -23.16 17.11
C ARG A 9 23.91 -22.68 16.40
N TRP A 10 24.91 -23.55 16.31
CA TRP A 10 26.17 -23.24 15.61
C TRP A 10 26.01 -22.65 14.18
N PRO A 11 25.00 -23.04 13.36
CA PRO A 11 24.78 -22.42 12.05
C PRO A 11 24.27 -20.99 12.15
N ASP A 12 23.56 -20.63 13.22
CA ASP A 12 23.05 -19.28 13.43
C ASP A 12 24.22 -18.30 13.66
N TYR A 13 25.24 -18.73 14.39
CA TYR A 13 26.47 -17.94 14.56
C TYR A 13 27.25 -17.78 13.26
N LEU A 14 27.30 -18.81 12.40
CA LEU A 14 27.90 -18.70 11.07
C LEU A 14 27.14 -17.72 10.19
N ILE A 15 25.81 -17.76 10.20
CA ILE A 15 24.97 -16.84 9.45
C ILE A 15 25.21 -15.41 9.93
N VAL A 16 25.23 -15.18 11.24
CA VAL A 16 25.51 -13.86 11.81
C VAL A 16 26.92 -13.39 11.43
N ALA A 17 27.94 -14.25 11.52
CA ALA A 17 29.30 -13.92 11.13
C ALA A 17 29.41 -13.56 9.63
N MET A 18 28.76 -14.32 8.76
CA MET A 18 28.70 -14.02 7.32
C MET A 18 27.99 -12.69 7.04
N LEU A 19 26.89 -12.40 7.73
CA LEU A 19 26.19 -11.13 7.59
C LEU A 19 27.07 -9.95 8.05
N ILE A 20 27.72 -10.06 9.20
CA ILE A 20 28.64 -9.03 9.70
C ILE A 20 29.80 -8.82 8.72
N ALA A 21 30.42 -9.90 8.23
CA ALA A 21 31.49 -9.82 7.25
C ALA A 21 31.03 -9.16 5.94
N PHE A 22 29.84 -9.52 5.45
CA PHE A 22 29.25 -8.92 4.25
C PHE A 22 29.00 -7.42 4.43
N PHE A 23 28.31 -7.01 5.50
CA PHE A 23 28.04 -5.59 5.76
C PHE A 23 29.32 -4.79 6.03
N GLY A 24 30.30 -5.38 6.72
CA GLY A 24 31.62 -4.79 6.93
C GLY A 24 32.38 -4.59 5.62
N TYR A 25 32.37 -5.58 4.72
CA TYR A 25 32.97 -5.47 3.40
C TYR A 25 32.31 -4.37 2.56
N VAL A 26 30.97 -4.30 2.57
CA VAL A 26 30.21 -3.24 1.88
C VAL A 26 30.60 -1.87 2.44
N TRP A 27 30.65 -1.72 3.76
CA TRP A 27 31.04 -0.47 4.41
C TRP A 27 32.46 -0.04 4.00
N PHE A 28 33.42 -0.96 4.09
CA PHE A 28 34.81 -0.71 3.70
C PHE A 28 34.94 -0.33 2.22
N THR A 29 34.16 -0.98 1.34
CA THR A 29 34.15 -0.67 -0.09
C THR A 29 33.56 0.73 -0.37
N ILE A 30 32.50 1.12 0.35
CA ILE A 30 31.88 2.44 0.20
C ILE A 30 32.84 3.54 0.69
N GLU A 31 33.49 3.34 1.82
CA GLU A 31 34.38 4.33 2.41
C GLU A 31 35.71 4.44 1.63
N GLY A 32 36.31 3.31 1.28
CA GLY A 32 37.60 3.26 0.59
C GLY A 32 37.52 3.57 -0.90
N THR A 33 36.60 2.93 -1.63
CA THR A 33 36.56 3.00 -3.10
C THR A 33 35.69 4.15 -3.60
N LEU A 34 34.57 4.44 -2.95
CA LEU A 34 33.67 5.52 -3.37
C LEU A 34 34.00 6.87 -2.73
N ASN A 35 34.90 6.91 -1.73
CA ASN A 35 35.26 8.11 -0.96
C ASN A 35 34.01 8.91 -0.53
N TYR A 36 32.98 8.18 -0.10
CA TYR A 36 31.68 8.76 0.23
C TYR A 36 31.72 9.40 1.62
N LYS A 37 31.41 10.69 1.69
CA LYS A 37 31.29 11.40 2.98
C LYS A 37 29.87 11.27 3.50
N TRP A 38 29.69 10.45 4.53
CA TRP A 38 28.42 10.30 5.22
C TRP A 38 27.99 11.62 5.86
N ARG A 39 26.71 11.98 5.67
CA ARG A 39 26.11 13.25 6.14
C ARG A 39 24.83 12.99 6.96
N TRP A 40 24.89 12.02 7.86
CA TRP A 40 23.77 11.63 8.73
C TRP A 40 23.25 12.78 9.58
N GLU A 41 24.10 13.75 9.90
CA GLU A 41 23.76 14.96 10.66
C GLU A 41 22.66 15.80 10.01
N LEU A 42 22.46 15.69 8.69
CA LEU A 42 21.46 16.47 7.97
C LEU A 42 20.10 15.80 7.89
N ILE A 43 20.04 14.46 7.99
CA ILE A 43 18.80 13.68 7.85
C ILE A 43 17.70 14.11 8.83
N PRO A 44 17.98 14.34 10.14
CA PRO A 44 16.95 14.82 11.06
C PRO A 44 16.24 16.08 10.56
N GLY A 45 16.98 17.00 9.93
CA GLY A 45 16.43 18.22 9.34
C GLY A 45 15.47 17.97 8.18
N TYR A 46 15.61 16.86 7.43
CA TYR A 46 14.70 16.45 6.35
C TYR A 46 13.49 15.65 6.84
N ILE A 47 13.50 15.20 8.09
CA ILE A 47 12.37 14.54 8.74
C ILE A 47 11.50 15.59 9.46
N ILE A 48 12.13 16.41 10.31
CA ILE A 48 11.48 17.47 11.09
C ILE A 48 12.24 18.78 10.82
N GLY A 49 11.52 19.77 10.32
CA GLY A 49 12.03 21.13 10.13
C GLY A 49 11.69 22.01 11.32
N TYR A 50 12.50 23.04 11.54
CA TYR A 50 12.22 24.10 12.53
C TYR A 50 12.06 25.43 11.81
N HIS A 51 10.96 26.13 12.07
CA HIS A 51 10.69 27.44 11.47
C HIS A 51 11.14 28.55 12.41
N SER A 52 12.28 29.18 12.13
CA SER A 52 12.87 30.21 13.01
C SER A 52 11.97 31.42 13.25
N GLY A 53 11.03 31.72 12.34
CA GLY A 53 10.12 32.86 12.48
C GLY A 53 8.85 32.61 13.29
N ARG A 54 8.44 31.35 13.51
CA ARG A 54 7.22 30.98 14.26
C ARG A 54 7.51 30.09 15.47
N GLU A 55 8.78 29.82 15.74
CA GLU A 55 9.26 28.92 16.80
C GLU A 55 8.53 27.58 16.85
N ALA A 56 8.23 27.03 15.67
CA ALA A 56 7.41 25.82 15.55
C ALA A 56 8.13 24.75 14.72
N TYR A 57 8.01 23.51 15.18
CA TYR A 57 8.41 22.33 14.42
C TYR A 57 7.34 21.99 13.37
N PHE A 58 7.77 21.56 12.19
CA PHE A 58 6.89 21.09 11.14
C PHE A 58 7.42 19.82 10.49
N ALA A 59 6.51 19.00 9.94
CA ALA A 59 6.89 17.82 9.17
C ALA A 59 7.60 18.25 7.88
N ASN A 60 8.85 17.83 7.68
CA ASN A 60 9.61 18.17 6.48
C ASN A 60 9.47 17.07 5.41
N ILE A 61 10.24 17.17 4.32
CA ILE A 61 10.06 16.46 3.05
C ILE A 61 9.82 14.95 3.19
N LEU A 62 10.59 14.25 4.03
CA LEU A 62 10.46 12.81 4.20
C LEU A 62 9.19 12.44 4.98
N LEU A 63 8.86 13.21 6.02
CA LEU A 63 7.66 12.96 6.82
C LEU A 63 6.38 13.34 6.05
N GLN A 64 6.42 14.40 5.24
CA GLN A 64 5.35 14.75 4.30
C GLN A 64 5.15 13.64 3.26
N GLY A 65 6.24 13.12 2.69
CA GLY A 65 6.20 11.99 1.78
C GLY A 65 5.58 10.75 2.41
N LEU A 66 5.99 10.41 3.64
CA LEU A 66 5.43 9.28 4.40
C LEU A 66 3.93 9.45 4.67
N ALA A 67 3.51 10.64 5.09
CA ALA A 67 2.09 10.95 5.31
C ALA A 67 1.28 10.81 4.00
N ALA A 68 1.84 11.27 2.87
CA ALA A 68 1.22 11.12 1.56
C ALA A 68 1.13 9.64 1.14
N THR A 69 2.18 8.83 1.33
CA THR A 69 2.17 7.38 1.10
C THR A 69 1.02 6.72 1.87
N ILE A 70 0.94 6.94 3.18
CA ILE A 70 -0.11 6.35 4.03
C ILE A 70 -1.50 6.77 3.56
N ARG A 71 -1.70 8.06 3.29
CA ARG A 71 -2.97 8.61 2.81
C ARG A 71 -3.40 7.99 1.48
N ILE A 72 -2.49 7.94 0.50
CA ILE A 72 -2.76 7.34 -0.81
C ILE A 72 -3.12 5.86 -0.66
N SER A 73 -2.35 5.10 0.12
CA SER A 73 -2.63 3.68 0.36
C SER A 73 -3.99 3.46 1.03
N ILE A 74 -4.39 4.29 1.99
CA ILE A 74 -5.71 4.20 2.64
C ILE A 74 -6.83 4.41 1.61
N TYR A 75 -6.79 5.50 0.84
CA TYR A 75 -7.84 5.78 -0.14
C TYR A 75 -7.88 4.77 -1.28
N ALA A 76 -6.70 4.37 -1.78
CA ALA A 76 -6.60 3.34 -2.81
C ALA A 76 -7.14 2.00 -2.33
N SER A 77 -6.89 1.63 -1.07
CA SER A 77 -7.41 0.39 -0.47
C SER A 77 -8.91 0.39 -0.30
N ILE A 78 -9.50 1.52 0.12
CA ILE A 78 -10.96 1.63 0.25
C ILE A 78 -11.61 1.43 -1.13
N LEU A 79 -11.10 2.11 -2.16
CA LEU A 79 -11.64 2.00 -3.51
C LEU A 79 -11.39 0.60 -4.09
N ALA A 80 -10.20 0.03 -3.91
CA ALA A 80 -9.86 -1.33 -4.32
C ALA A 80 -10.72 -2.39 -3.64
N LEU A 81 -11.07 -2.18 -2.35
CA LEU A 81 -11.96 -3.09 -1.62
C LEU A 81 -13.36 -3.08 -2.21
N VAL A 82 -13.90 -1.90 -2.54
CA VAL A 82 -15.22 -1.77 -3.18
C VAL A 82 -15.21 -2.43 -4.55
N LEU A 83 -14.28 -2.02 -5.43
CA LEU A 83 -14.19 -2.54 -6.80
C LEU A 83 -13.87 -4.03 -6.83
N GLY A 84 -12.89 -4.45 -6.02
CA GLY A 84 -12.47 -5.84 -5.93
C GLY A 84 -13.57 -6.74 -5.37
N THR A 85 -14.34 -6.29 -4.37
CA THR A 85 -15.49 -7.07 -3.88
C THR A 85 -16.53 -7.27 -4.97
N ILE A 86 -16.86 -6.21 -5.72
CA ILE A 86 -17.80 -6.30 -6.85
C ILE A 86 -17.28 -7.30 -7.89
N LEU A 87 -16.02 -7.19 -8.30
CA LEU A 87 -15.40 -8.08 -9.30
C LEU A 87 -15.29 -9.53 -8.81
N GLY A 88 -14.93 -9.74 -7.54
CA GLY A 88 -14.81 -11.06 -6.94
C GLY A 88 -16.15 -11.79 -6.83
N VAL A 89 -17.21 -11.06 -6.48
CA VAL A 89 -18.59 -11.58 -6.49
C VAL A 89 -19.07 -11.83 -7.92
N ALA A 90 -18.82 -10.90 -8.85
CA ALA A 90 -19.16 -11.04 -10.27
C ALA A 90 -18.52 -12.29 -10.89
N ARG A 91 -17.28 -12.61 -10.49
CA ARG A 91 -16.58 -13.83 -10.93
C ARG A 91 -17.17 -15.13 -10.37
N CYS A 92 -17.98 -15.06 -9.33
CA CYS A 92 -18.76 -16.18 -8.80
C CYS A 92 -20.19 -16.24 -9.37
N SER A 93 -20.54 -15.36 -10.33
CA SER A 93 -21.87 -15.33 -10.94
C SER A 93 -22.14 -16.59 -11.78
N GLN A 94 -23.43 -16.94 -11.91
CA GLN A 94 -23.87 -17.97 -12.85
C GLN A 94 -23.90 -17.45 -14.29
N ASN A 95 -24.05 -16.13 -14.47
CA ASN A 95 -24.05 -15.52 -15.80
C ASN A 95 -22.64 -15.61 -16.40
N LEU A 96 -22.54 -16.28 -17.55
CA LEU A 96 -21.27 -16.54 -18.24
C LEU A 96 -20.55 -15.23 -18.59
N THR A 97 -21.26 -14.25 -19.16
CA THR A 97 -20.69 -12.98 -19.61
C THR A 97 -20.11 -12.20 -18.44
N VAL A 98 -20.87 -12.03 -17.35
CA VAL A 98 -20.41 -11.32 -16.15
C VAL A 98 -19.17 -11.99 -15.57
N ARG A 99 -19.19 -13.32 -15.48
CA ARG A 99 -18.08 -14.12 -14.96
C ARG A 99 -16.83 -14.00 -15.85
N MET A 100 -16.99 -14.01 -17.17
CA MET A 100 -15.88 -13.90 -18.13
C MET A 100 -15.32 -12.47 -18.20
N LEU A 101 -16.14 -11.43 -18.12
CA LEU A 101 -15.64 -10.05 -18.05
C LEU A 101 -14.83 -9.81 -16.78
N ALA A 102 -15.36 -10.23 -15.63
CA ALA A 102 -14.62 -10.18 -14.37
C ALA A 102 -13.35 -11.05 -14.43
N ARG A 103 -13.42 -12.22 -15.08
CA ARG A 103 -12.25 -13.09 -15.32
C ARG A 103 -11.13 -12.33 -16.00
N THR A 104 -11.44 -11.75 -17.15
CA THR A 104 -10.47 -11.12 -18.03
C THR A 104 -9.82 -9.94 -17.32
N TYR A 105 -10.60 -9.09 -16.65
CA TYR A 105 -10.06 -7.97 -15.89
C TYR A 105 -9.08 -8.42 -14.79
N LEU A 106 -9.51 -9.38 -13.94
CA LEU A 106 -8.73 -9.85 -12.81
C LEU A 106 -7.46 -10.59 -13.25
N GLU A 107 -7.56 -11.44 -14.28
CA GLU A 107 -6.40 -12.18 -14.82
C GLU A 107 -5.44 -11.25 -15.55
N LEU A 108 -5.92 -10.30 -16.35
CA LEU A 108 -5.05 -9.40 -17.11
C LEU A 108 -4.20 -8.53 -16.17
N LEU A 109 -4.82 -7.84 -15.20
CA LEU A 109 -4.08 -6.90 -14.34
C LEU A 109 -3.09 -7.58 -13.40
N ARG A 110 -3.37 -8.83 -12.99
CA ARG A 110 -2.47 -9.60 -12.11
C ARG A 110 -1.28 -10.21 -12.85
N ASN A 111 -1.35 -10.31 -14.18
CA ASN A 111 -0.30 -10.92 -15.01
C ASN A 111 0.51 -9.89 -15.81
N ILE A 112 0.20 -8.60 -15.70
CA ILE A 112 1.00 -7.51 -16.29
C ILE A 112 1.90 -6.90 -15.22
N PRO A 113 3.15 -6.54 -15.54
CA PRO A 113 4.01 -5.82 -14.62
C PRO A 113 3.32 -4.56 -14.05
N PRO A 114 3.35 -4.33 -12.73
CA PRO A 114 2.62 -3.23 -12.09
C PRO A 114 2.97 -1.85 -12.67
N VAL A 115 4.25 -1.63 -12.99
CA VAL A 115 4.73 -0.38 -13.61
C VAL A 115 4.02 -0.08 -14.92
N VAL A 116 3.82 -1.10 -15.77
CA VAL A 116 3.16 -0.95 -17.08
C VAL A 116 1.68 -0.60 -16.88
N VAL A 117 0.99 -1.29 -15.95
CA VAL A 117 -0.41 -0.98 -15.61
C VAL A 117 -0.54 0.44 -15.10
N VAL A 118 0.38 0.87 -14.24
CA VAL A 118 0.40 2.23 -13.69
C VAL A 118 0.48 3.28 -14.80
N PHE A 119 1.39 3.12 -15.76
CA PHE A 119 1.50 4.05 -16.88
C PHE A 119 0.27 4.04 -17.78
N ILE A 120 -0.27 2.86 -18.12
CA ILE A 120 -1.46 2.76 -18.96
C ILE A 120 -2.64 3.46 -18.30
N PHE A 121 -2.97 3.13 -17.04
CA PHE A 121 -4.09 3.76 -16.37
C PHE A 121 -3.85 5.24 -16.06
N PHE A 122 -2.60 5.66 -15.84
CA PHE A 122 -2.29 7.07 -15.67
C PHE A 122 -2.62 7.87 -16.94
N PHE A 123 -1.99 7.54 -18.07
CA PHE A 123 -2.12 8.30 -19.31
C PHE A 123 -3.47 8.10 -20.01
N PHE A 124 -4.01 6.88 -20.02
CA PHE A 124 -5.20 6.55 -20.80
C PHE A 124 -6.51 6.61 -20.04
N LEU A 125 -6.50 6.83 -18.72
CA LEU A 125 -7.74 6.87 -17.94
C LEU A 125 -7.73 8.01 -16.94
N SER A 126 -6.71 8.07 -16.10
CA SER A 126 -6.69 9.02 -15.00
C SER A 126 -6.60 10.46 -15.49
N GLN A 127 -5.68 10.79 -16.41
CA GLN A 127 -5.57 12.16 -16.92
C GLN A 127 -6.88 12.64 -17.54
N GLN A 128 -7.50 11.79 -18.36
CA GLN A 128 -8.78 12.08 -19.00
C GLN A 128 -9.90 12.30 -17.97
N LEU A 129 -9.92 11.52 -16.88
CA LEU A 129 -10.90 11.71 -15.80
C LEU A 129 -10.66 13.02 -15.04
N ILE A 130 -9.40 13.36 -14.75
CA ILE A 130 -9.03 14.63 -14.09
C ILE A 130 -9.52 15.82 -14.93
N ASP A 131 -9.30 15.76 -16.25
CA ASP A 131 -9.70 16.83 -17.17
C ASP A 131 -11.21 16.88 -17.36
N ALA A 132 -11.87 15.73 -17.54
CA ALA A 132 -13.32 15.65 -17.73
C ALA A 132 -14.11 16.17 -16.51
N LEU A 133 -13.59 15.96 -15.30
CA LEU A 133 -14.19 16.43 -14.06
C LEU A 133 -13.69 17.83 -13.63
N ASP A 134 -12.83 18.48 -14.44
CA ASP A 134 -12.17 19.76 -14.15
C ASP A 134 -11.56 19.84 -12.73
N LEU A 135 -10.99 18.71 -12.27
CA LEU A 135 -10.47 18.58 -10.90
C LEU A 135 -9.27 19.49 -10.66
N ALA A 136 -8.53 19.84 -11.70
CA ALA A 136 -7.43 20.79 -11.62
C ALA A 136 -7.93 22.21 -11.29
N ARG A 137 -9.03 22.66 -11.89
CA ARG A 137 -9.61 23.97 -11.55
C ARG A 137 -10.26 23.94 -10.17
N TRP A 138 -11.04 22.90 -9.89
CA TRP A 138 -11.70 22.73 -8.59
C TRP A 138 -10.71 22.77 -7.42
N SER A 139 -9.64 21.99 -7.50
CA SER A 139 -8.61 21.92 -6.44
C SER A 139 -7.84 23.24 -6.27
N ARG A 140 -7.51 23.94 -7.37
CA ARG A 140 -6.89 25.27 -7.30
C ARG A 140 -7.78 26.33 -6.68
N ASN A 141 -9.10 26.25 -6.88
CA ASN A 141 -10.05 27.16 -6.26
C ASN A 141 -10.10 26.95 -4.75
N ILE A 142 -10.15 25.69 -4.29
CA ILE A 142 -10.08 25.37 -2.85
C ILE A 142 -8.73 25.82 -2.27
N ALA A 143 -7.64 25.65 -3.02
CA ALA A 143 -6.31 26.07 -2.59
C ALA A 143 -6.15 27.57 -2.30
N ARG A 144 -7.11 28.40 -2.73
CA ARG A 144 -7.14 29.86 -2.52
C ARG A 144 -8.10 30.30 -1.41
N GLN A 145 -8.93 29.39 -0.90
CA GLN A 145 -9.90 29.72 0.14
C GLN A 145 -9.26 29.83 1.52
N GLU A 146 -9.81 30.71 2.36
CA GLU A 146 -9.49 30.75 3.78
C GLU A 146 -10.03 29.49 4.47
N GLY A 147 -9.28 28.93 5.44
CA GLY A 147 -9.69 27.70 6.15
C GLY A 147 -9.34 26.39 5.44
N ILE A 148 -8.36 26.39 4.54
CA ILE A 148 -7.90 25.20 3.78
C ILE A 148 -7.39 24.03 4.66
N TRP A 149 -7.07 24.28 5.94
CA TRP A 149 -6.44 23.30 6.83
C TRP A 149 -7.18 21.95 6.88
N LEU A 150 -8.52 21.95 6.83
CA LEU A 150 -9.33 20.73 6.84
C LEU A 150 -9.09 19.90 5.57
N TRP A 151 -9.04 20.58 4.42
CA TRP A 151 -8.73 19.94 3.13
C TRP A 151 -7.30 19.41 3.10
N GLU A 152 -6.34 20.18 3.61
CA GLU A 152 -4.94 19.76 3.68
C GLU A 152 -4.72 18.57 4.61
N LEU A 153 -5.49 18.48 5.70
CA LEU A 153 -5.44 17.35 6.60
C LEU A 153 -5.82 16.05 5.87
N PHE A 154 -6.95 16.03 5.17
CA PHE A 154 -7.46 14.83 4.49
C PHE A 154 -6.74 14.54 3.17
N PHE A 155 -6.45 15.55 2.36
CA PHE A 155 -5.99 15.37 0.98
C PHE A 155 -4.55 15.82 0.73
N GLY A 156 -3.94 16.52 1.69
CA GLY A 156 -2.62 17.13 1.51
C GLY A 156 -2.69 18.42 0.71
N ASP A 157 -1.54 18.84 0.16
CA ASP A 157 -1.46 20.05 -0.66
C ASP A 157 -2.46 20.00 -1.83
N MET A 158 -3.49 20.84 -1.75
CA MET A 158 -4.57 20.88 -2.73
C MET A 158 -4.07 21.26 -4.12
N ARG A 159 -2.92 21.93 -4.24
CA ARG A 159 -2.30 22.22 -5.56
C ARG A 159 -1.84 20.95 -6.27
N ARG A 160 -1.55 19.90 -5.51
CA ARG A 160 -1.09 18.58 -5.98
C ARG A 160 -2.20 17.53 -5.97
N PHE A 161 -3.42 17.92 -5.56
CA PHE A 161 -4.57 17.04 -5.48
C PHE A 161 -4.83 16.23 -6.77
N PRO A 162 -4.74 16.79 -7.99
CA PRO A 162 -4.96 16.01 -9.21
C PRO A 162 -4.00 14.83 -9.35
N SER A 163 -2.71 15.03 -9.03
CA SER A 163 -1.71 13.96 -9.06
C SER A 163 -1.97 12.92 -7.97
N ILE A 164 -2.35 13.35 -6.77
CA ILE A 164 -2.67 12.43 -5.65
C ILE A 164 -3.86 11.54 -6.00
N ILE A 165 -4.96 12.13 -6.48
CA ILE A 165 -6.14 11.39 -6.92
C ILE A 165 -5.83 10.45 -8.08
N SER A 166 -4.97 10.90 -9.00
CA SER A 166 -4.50 10.05 -10.09
C SER A 166 -3.79 8.79 -9.58
N GLY A 167 -2.84 8.95 -8.65
CA GLY A 167 -2.19 7.83 -7.97
C GLY A 167 -3.17 6.91 -7.25
N VAL A 168 -4.17 7.48 -6.55
CA VAL A 168 -5.22 6.71 -5.85
C VAL A 168 -6.05 5.87 -6.82
N ILE A 169 -6.51 6.45 -7.93
CA ILE A 169 -7.33 5.74 -8.94
C ILE A 169 -6.52 4.61 -9.58
N VAL A 170 -5.29 4.91 -10.01
CA VAL A 170 -4.42 3.95 -10.68
C VAL A 170 -4.11 2.77 -9.75
N LEU A 171 -3.70 3.04 -8.52
CA LEU A 171 -3.44 2.01 -7.52
C LEU A 171 -4.72 1.23 -7.18
N ALA A 172 -5.85 1.89 -7.02
CA ALA A 172 -7.10 1.22 -6.68
C ALA A 172 -7.57 0.25 -7.78
N LEU A 173 -7.43 0.64 -9.05
CA LEU A 173 -7.79 -0.23 -10.18
C LEU A 173 -6.87 -1.44 -10.25
N PHE A 174 -5.56 -1.23 -10.18
CA PHE A 174 -4.58 -2.33 -10.13
C PHE A 174 -4.86 -3.27 -8.95
N GLU A 175 -5.02 -2.70 -7.76
CA GLU A 175 -5.19 -3.44 -6.50
C GLU A 175 -6.54 -4.17 -6.42
N SER A 176 -7.59 -3.61 -7.05
CA SER A 176 -8.90 -4.27 -7.11
C SER A 176 -8.83 -5.65 -7.74
N ALA A 177 -7.82 -5.91 -8.58
CA ALA A 177 -7.62 -7.22 -9.17
C ALA A 177 -7.18 -8.28 -8.15
N PHE A 178 -6.26 -7.92 -7.26
CA PHE A 178 -5.81 -8.79 -6.18
C PHE A 178 -6.91 -8.97 -5.13
N VAL A 179 -7.57 -7.88 -4.75
CA VAL A 179 -8.70 -7.93 -3.81
C VAL A 179 -9.84 -8.79 -4.36
N GLY A 180 -10.19 -8.64 -5.64
CA GLY A 180 -11.24 -9.45 -6.27
C GLY A 180 -10.91 -10.93 -6.32
N GLU A 181 -9.64 -11.29 -6.51
CA GLU A 181 -9.23 -12.68 -6.41
C GLU A 181 -9.33 -13.21 -4.97
N ILE A 182 -8.93 -12.43 -3.98
CA ILE A 182 -9.06 -12.79 -2.57
C ILE A 182 -10.53 -13.04 -2.22
N VAL A 183 -11.43 -12.14 -2.63
CA VAL A 183 -12.87 -12.28 -2.39
C VAL A 183 -13.44 -13.52 -3.09
N ARG A 184 -13.08 -13.75 -4.35
CA ARG A 184 -13.48 -14.94 -5.11
C ARG A 184 -13.00 -16.22 -4.42
N ALA A 185 -11.73 -16.27 -4.02
CA ALA A 185 -11.14 -17.42 -3.33
C ALA A 185 -11.82 -17.66 -1.98
N GLY A 186 -12.12 -16.61 -1.23
CA GLY A 186 -12.87 -16.67 0.03
C GLY A 186 -14.26 -17.29 -0.15
N ILE A 187 -15.03 -16.84 -1.15
CA ILE A 187 -16.36 -17.39 -1.46
C ILE A 187 -16.28 -18.86 -1.89
N GLN A 188 -15.30 -19.22 -2.73
CA GLN A 188 -15.16 -20.59 -3.24
C GLN A 188 -14.58 -21.57 -2.21
N SER A 189 -13.89 -21.08 -1.19
CA SER A 189 -13.34 -21.92 -0.14
C SER A 189 -14.42 -22.60 0.71
N ILE A 190 -15.66 -22.08 0.72
CA ILE A 190 -16.76 -22.63 1.51
C ILE A 190 -17.17 -24.01 0.97
N PRO A 191 -17.21 -25.07 1.80
CA PRO A 191 -17.52 -26.42 1.35
C PRO A 191 -18.84 -26.51 0.60
N LYS A 192 -18.85 -27.24 -0.53
CA LYS A 192 -20.05 -27.42 -1.35
C LYS A 192 -21.20 -28.05 -0.57
N GLY A 193 -20.92 -28.96 0.36
CA GLY A 193 -21.93 -29.61 1.20
C GLY A 193 -22.79 -28.64 2.02
N GLN A 194 -22.24 -27.50 2.47
CA GLN A 194 -23.06 -26.49 3.16
C GLN A 194 -24.05 -25.80 2.21
N ARG A 195 -23.65 -25.62 0.95
CA ARG A 195 -24.48 -25.02 -0.10
C ARG A 195 -25.56 -26.00 -0.56
N GLU A 196 -25.21 -27.28 -0.63
CA GLU A 196 -26.14 -28.37 -0.94
C GLU A 196 -27.17 -28.54 0.18
N ALA A 197 -26.74 -28.62 1.44
CA ALA A 197 -27.64 -28.69 2.61
C ALA A 197 -28.62 -27.51 2.67
N ALA A 198 -28.15 -26.28 2.41
CA ALA A 198 -28.99 -25.09 2.33
C ALA A 198 -30.10 -25.23 1.29
N ARG A 199 -29.77 -25.75 0.11
CA ARG A 199 -30.74 -25.95 -0.97
C ARG A 199 -31.70 -27.09 -0.67
N SER A 200 -31.24 -28.15 0.01
CA SER A 200 -32.10 -29.25 0.45
C SER A 200 -33.20 -28.82 1.42
N ILE A 201 -32.97 -27.76 2.22
CA ILE A 201 -33.99 -27.19 3.10
C ILE A 201 -34.77 -26.03 2.45
N GLY A 202 -34.69 -25.86 1.13
CA GLY A 202 -35.48 -24.90 0.37
C GLY A 202 -34.93 -23.46 0.34
N MET A 203 -33.69 -23.22 0.76
CA MET A 203 -33.11 -21.87 0.69
C MET A 203 -32.90 -21.44 -0.78
N SER A 204 -33.37 -20.24 -1.10
CA SER A 204 -33.02 -19.55 -2.35
C SER A 204 -31.52 -19.21 -2.39
N ARG A 205 -31.00 -18.95 -3.58
CA ARG A 205 -29.58 -18.59 -3.78
C ARG A 205 -29.16 -17.34 -2.99
N LEU A 206 -30.05 -16.36 -2.84
CA LEU A 206 -29.78 -15.16 -2.05
C LEU A 206 -29.73 -15.47 -0.55
N GLN A 207 -30.60 -16.36 -0.06
CA GLN A 207 -30.55 -16.82 1.33
C GLN A 207 -29.28 -17.63 1.59
N GLU A 208 -28.92 -18.57 0.71
CA GLU A 208 -27.68 -19.36 0.77
C GLU A 208 -26.46 -18.43 0.86
N LEU A 209 -26.40 -17.42 -0.02
CA LEU A 209 -25.31 -16.45 -0.04
C LEU A 209 -25.27 -15.60 1.23
N ARG A 210 -26.40 -15.01 1.64
CA ARG A 210 -26.47 -14.07 2.76
C ARG A 210 -26.23 -14.73 4.12
N TYR A 211 -26.80 -15.91 4.35
CA TYR A 211 -26.83 -16.51 5.68
C TYR A 211 -25.75 -17.57 5.90
N ILE A 212 -25.22 -18.19 4.84
CA ILE A 212 -24.24 -19.27 4.97
C ILE A 212 -22.89 -18.85 4.38
N VAL A 213 -22.85 -18.48 3.10
CA VAL A 213 -21.58 -18.28 2.39
C VAL A 213 -20.88 -16.98 2.81
N LEU A 214 -21.57 -15.83 2.75
CA LEU A 214 -20.95 -14.52 3.01
C LEU A 214 -20.38 -14.40 4.43
N PRO A 215 -21.07 -14.78 5.52
CA PRO A 215 -20.53 -14.66 6.87
C PRO A 215 -19.23 -15.46 7.06
N GLN A 216 -19.15 -16.65 6.47
CA GLN A 216 -17.95 -17.50 6.55
C GLN A 216 -16.84 -17.02 5.61
N ALA A 217 -17.19 -16.62 4.39
CA ALA A 217 -16.25 -16.06 3.43
C ALA A 217 -15.58 -14.79 3.99
N MET A 218 -16.36 -13.91 4.64
CA MET A 218 -15.85 -12.69 5.28
C MET A 218 -14.76 -13.00 6.31
N LYS A 219 -14.92 -14.04 7.13
CA LYS A 219 -13.88 -14.46 8.10
C LYS A 219 -12.59 -14.92 7.40
N ARG A 220 -12.71 -15.57 6.24
CA ARG A 220 -11.57 -16.10 5.47
C ARG A 220 -10.86 -15.07 4.60
N VAL A 221 -11.55 -14.01 4.16
CA VAL A 221 -10.95 -12.96 3.32
C VAL A 221 -10.23 -11.88 4.13
N VAL A 222 -10.61 -11.64 5.38
CA VAL A 222 -10.01 -10.55 6.18
C VAL A 222 -8.49 -10.69 6.35
N PRO A 223 -7.92 -11.86 6.70
CA PRO A 223 -6.46 -12.00 6.82
C PRO A 223 -5.69 -11.70 5.53
N PRO A 224 -6.03 -12.27 4.35
CA PRO A 224 -5.34 -11.93 3.12
C PRO A 224 -5.55 -10.47 2.69
N LEU A 225 -6.70 -9.85 2.97
CA LEU A 225 -6.91 -8.41 2.71
C LEU A 225 -5.97 -7.52 3.54
N ALA A 226 -5.71 -7.92 4.79
CA ALA A 226 -4.78 -7.20 5.65
C ALA A 226 -3.33 -7.27 5.12
N ASN A 227 -2.92 -8.44 4.61
CA ASN A 227 -1.63 -8.58 3.92
C ASN A 227 -1.58 -7.77 2.63
N GLN A 228 -2.68 -7.74 1.89
CA GLN A 228 -2.80 -6.99 0.64
C GLN A 228 -2.65 -5.48 0.88
N PHE A 229 -3.26 -4.95 1.96
CA PHE A 229 -3.03 -3.56 2.41
C PHE A 229 -1.55 -3.23 2.67
N ILE A 230 -0.81 -4.14 3.31
CA ILE A 230 0.63 -3.95 3.56
C ILE A 230 1.43 -3.97 2.25
N SER A 231 1.05 -4.83 1.31
CA SER A 231 1.66 -4.83 -0.02
C SER A 231 1.39 -3.52 -0.77
N LEU A 232 0.17 -2.99 -0.72
CA LEU A 232 -0.18 -1.72 -1.37
C LEU A 232 0.66 -0.54 -0.87
N ILE A 233 1.02 -0.51 0.41
CA ILE A 233 1.91 0.52 0.95
C ILE A 233 3.27 0.46 0.26
N LYS A 234 3.81 -0.73 0.00
CA LYS A 234 5.07 -0.91 -0.72
C LYS A 234 4.90 -0.58 -2.21
N ASP A 235 3.83 -1.07 -2.83
CA ASP A 235 3.56 -0.88 -4.26
C ASP A 235 3.24 0.57 -4.61
N SER A 236 2.78 1.38 -3.65
CA SER A 236 2.63 2.83 -3.83
C SER A 236 3.94 3.57 -4.12
N SER A 237 5.11 2.96 -3.89
CA SER A 237 6.38 3.52 -4.36
C SER A 237 6.43 3.64 -5.90
N ILE A 238 5.68 2.81 -6.63
CA ILE A 238 5.69 2.77 -8.10
C ILE A 238 5.08 4.04 -8.70
N ILE A 239 4.09 4.65 -8.05
CA ILE A 239 3.46 5.88 -8.55
C ILE A 239 4.36 7.12 -8.45
N SER A 240 5.53 7.02 -7.79
CA SER A 240 6.59 8.04 -7.91
C SER A 240 7.02 8.27 -9.36
N LEU A 241 6.95 7.22 -10.20
CA LEU A 241 7.33 7.26 -11.61
C LEU A 241 6.41 8.14 -12.46
N ILE A 242 5.18 8.36 -12.02
CA ILE A 242 4.20 9.27 -12.63
C ILE A 242 4.11 10.60 -11.87
N SER A 243 5.17 10.95 -11.15
CA SER A 243 5.31 12.22 -10.40
C SER A 243 4.31 12.44 -9.27
N VAL A 244 3.76 11.36 -8.70
CA VAL A 244 2.97 11.48 -7.46
C VAL A 244 3.91 11.62 -6.28
N GLN A 245 3.68 12.65 -5.47
CA GLN A 245 4.60 13.06 -4.40
C GLN A 245 4.36 12.27 -3.11
N GLU A 246 4.76 11.00 -3.14
CA GLU A 246 4.83 10.13 -1.98
C GLU A 246 6.29 9.99 -1.49
N LEU A 247 6.54 9.16 -0.48
CA LEU A 247 7.85 9.00 0.16
C LEU A 247 9.00 8.71 -0.81
N THR A 248 8.82 7.81 -1.78
CA THR A 248 9.86 7.48 -2.76
C THR A 248 10.17 8.67 -3.66
N TYR A 249 9.16 9.39 -4.16
CA TYR A 249 9.35 10.63 -4.92
C TYR A 249 10.11 11.67 -4.10
N LYS A 250 9.72 11.86 -2.83
CA LYS A 250 10.40 12.79 -1.91
C LYS A 250 11.84 12.41 -1.61
N THR A 251 12.15 11.11 -1.62
CA THR A 251 13.51 10.59 -1.51
C THR A 251 14.33 10.94 -2.73
N VAL A 252 13.77 10.74 -3.94
CA VAL A 252 14.43 11.12 -5.19
C VAL A 252 14.71 12.62 -5.25
N GLU A 253 13.75 13.46 -4.84
CA GLU A 253 13.90 14.92 -4.74
C GLU A 253 15.03 15.31 -3.76
N LEU A 254 15.10 14.65 -2.60
CA LEU A 254 16.18 14.84 -1.63
C LEU A 254 17.55 14.45 -2.20
N VAL A 255 17.64 13.30 -2.85
CA VAL A 255 18.89 12.81 -3.45
C VAL A 255 19.36 13.74 -4.56
N ALA A 256 18.46 14.20 -5.43
CA ALA A 256 18.77 15.09 -6.54
C ALA A 256 19.32 16.45 -6.07
N SER A 257 18.82 16.97 -4.95
CA SER A 257 19.22 18.28 -4.41
C SER A 257 20.44 18.23 -3.49
N SER A 258 20.62 17.15 -2.72
CA SER A 258 21.64 17.06 -1.66
C SER A 258 22.81 16.13 -1.97
N ARG A 259 22.65 15.25 -2.96
CA ARG A 259 23.55 14.12 -3.29
C ARG A 259 23.76 13.10 -2.16
N MET A 260 22.92 13.12 -1.11
CA MET A 260 22.95 12.16 -0.01
C MET A 260 22.23 10.86 -0.41
N ILE A 261 22.83 10.09 -1.30
CA ILE A 261 22.20 8.92 -1.91
C ILE A 261 21.92 7.85 -0.83
N PHE A 262 22.94 7.45 -0.07
CA PHE A 262 22.81 6.33 0.87
C PHE A 262 21.92 6.66 2.06
N GLU A 263 22.10 7.82 2.69
CA GLU A 263 21.36 8.24 3.88
C GLU A 263 19.87 8.39 3.57
N ALA A 264 19.53 9.00 2.43
CA ALA A 264 18.15 9.17 2.01
C ALA A 264 17.46 7.81 1.77
N TRP A 265 18.08 6.90 1.01
CA TRP A 265 17.49 5.60 0.72
C TRP A 265 17.41 4.68 1.94
N ILE A 266 18.41 4.68 2.82
CA ILE A 266 18.38 3.92 4.08
C ILE A 266 17.27 4.46 4.99
N THR A 267 17.13 5.79 5.11
CA THR A 267 16.07 6.41 5.91
C THR A 267 14.68 6.05 5.37
N THR A 268 14.51 6.11 4.04
CA THR A 268 13.27 5.74 3.37
C THR A 268 12.93 4.26 3.55
N ALA A 269 13.93 3.37 3.43
CA ALA A 269 13.75 1.95 3.72
C ALA A 269 13.33 1.71 5.18
N ALA A 270 13.93 2.43 6.13
CA ALA A 270 13.56 2.36 7.53
C ALA A 270 12.11 2.80 7.77
N PHE A 271 11.65 3.87 7.10
CA PHE A 271 10.25 4.30 7.18
C PHE A 271 9.26 3.27 6.63
N TYR A 272 9.50 2.74 5.43
CA TYR A 272 8.67 1.66 4.90
C TYR A 272 8.67 0.44 5.83
N PHE A 273 9.82 0.08 6.38
CA PHE A 273 9.94 -1.03 7.33
C PHE A 273 9.12 -0.79 8.59
N VAL A 274 9.29 0.36 9.25
CA VAL A 274 8.57 0.69 10.50
C VAL A 274 7.06 0.63 10.28
N VAL A 275 6.55 1.20 9.18
CA VAL A 275 5.12 1.17 8.86
C VAL A 275 4.66 -0.26 8.55
N CYS A 276 5.30 -0.95 7.62
CA CYS A 276 4.87 -2.28 7.19
C CYS A 276 4.99 -3.33 8.30
N PHE A 277 6.10 -3.32 9.04
CA PHE A 277 6.30 -4.21 10.17
C PHE A 277 5.35 -3.90 11.32
N GLY A 278 5.11 -2.62 11.61
CA GLY A 278 4.12 -2.19 12.59
C GLY A 278 2.72 -2.70 12.27
N LEU A 279 2.28 -2.52 11.02
CA LEU A 279 0.99 -3.02 10.53
C LEU A 279 0.92 -4.55 10.53
N SER A 280 1.98 -5.24 10.11
CA SER A 280 2.06 -6.70 10.17
C SER A 280 1.87 -7.21 11.61
N ARG A 281 2.58 -6.62 12.58
CA ARG A 281 2.43 -6.97 14.00
C ARG A 281 1.04 -6.65 14.54
N LEU A 282 0.44 -5.54 14.10
CA LEU A 282 -0.92 -5.17 14.47
C LEU A 282 -1.93 -6.21 13.95
N PHE A 283 -1.90 -6.54 12.67
CA PHE A 283 -2.83 -7.49 12.07
C PHE A 283 -2.66 -8.91 12.59
N SER A 284 -1.43 -9.39 12.79
CA SER A 284 -1.20 -10.71 13.41
C SER A 284 -1.74 -10.80 14.84
N ARG A 285 -1.71 -9.70 15.61
CA ARG A 285 -2.35 -9.68 16.95
C ARG A 285 -3.87 -9.73 16.86
N LEU A 286 -4.46 -9.03 15.90
CA LEU A 286 -5.91 -9.04 15.67
C LEU A 286 -6.41 -10.39 15.18
N GLU A 287 -5.62 -11.09 14.35
CA GLU A 287 -5.92 -12.42 13.85
C GLU A 287 -5.92 -13.48 14.97
N ARG A 288 -4.86 -13.53 15.78
CA ARG A 288 -4.76 -14.47 16.92
C ARG A 288 -5.89 -14.31 17.93
N ARG A 289 -6.37 -13.08 18.15
CA ARG A 289 -7.52 -12.81 19.03
C ARG A 289 -8.82 -13.40 18.49
N ARG A 290 -9.00 -13.45 17.17
CA ARG A 290 -10.19 -14.03 16.54
C ARG A 290 -10.16 -15.55 16.54
N GLU A 291 -8.99 -16.15 16.37
CA GLU A 291 -8.82 -17.61 16.45
C GLU A 291 -8.98 -18.15 17.87
N GLY A 292 -8.55 -17.41 18.90
CA GLY A 292 -8.76 -17.80 20.30
C GLY A 292 -10.17 -17.60 20.84
N GLN A 293 -11.12 -17.11 20.02
CA GLN A 293 -12.52 -16.89 20.37
C GLN A 293 -13.50 -17.78 19.57
N ALA A 294 -12.98 -18.62 18.67
CA ALA A 294 -13.76 -19.55 17.85
C ALA A 294 -13.55 -20.99 18.34
#